data_AF-A0AAA9Z8E8-F1
#
_entry.id   AF-A0AAA9Z8E8-F1
#
_cell.length_a   1.000
_cell.length_b   1.000
_cell.length_c   1.000
_cell.angle_alpha   90.00
_cell.angle_beta   90.00
_cell.angle_gamma   90.00
#
_symmetry.space_group_name_H-M   'P 1'
#
loop_
_entity.id
_entity.type
_entity.pdbx_description
1 polymer ?
#
loop_
_entity_poly.entity_id
_entity_poly.type
_entity_poly.pdbx_seq_one_letter_code
_entity_poly.pdbx_strand_id
1 'polypeptide(L)'
;MGITFLYNGLVGPIDSFVQVIADCALDKSTFSTFLFDRIFVTLFVAEQFLDDTAQYLSMVVAFSPTTGGDIKAQFGEIEVIVHDLSSTMGVFEEAVASIRSNAQITPNTIYSVLNKYRLANLIGALDAFSYQMNILKGQMADVISIIMTADGFMSSYTTTLTSAFASLDTSLSNSYNTITNAGSAFVKQIFSTVTQLSTTVDSFQNQIRAFTDDIIKPNSTAIISLTNEHTFFYNYFMDVLRPNSEEEFNSVAYMITDSVQTAAKDILYNAYQTLNNAMRNLPATASTCVNTYLTPMVNSISSNIPTMGSCLNLVDPTSVANDQTALLNKLLADRLSYVTAWTNAISGVTSNSAASVRKTATLKLLTETPSGNIDVHQPALATSYSIFAQLVSNFNSRQNRVIMCLTLKGVDLSAMVISASNGYFGCIRGY
;
A
#
# COMPACT_ATOMS: atom_id res chain seq x y z
N MET A 1 20.63 -3.36 -17.84
CA MET A 1 21.04 -3.96 -19.13
C MET A 1 21.55 -2.91 -20.12
N GLY A 2 20.79 -1.86 -20.46
CA GLY A 2 21.24 -0.89 -21.48
C GLY A 2 22.55 -0.16 -21.19
N ILE A 3 22.78 0.29 -19.96
CA ILE A 3 24.02 1.02 -19.61
C ILE A 3 25.24 0.12 -19.55
N THR A 4 25.07 -1.11 -19.10
CA THR A 4 26.12 -2.14 -19.14
C THR A 4 26.47 -2.51 -20.58
N PHE A 5 25.48 -2.60 -21.48
CA PHE A 5 25.71 -2.79 -22.92
C PHE A 5 26.50 -1.63 -23.51
N LEU A 6 26.07 -0.39 -23.25
CA LEU A 6 26.76 0.80 -23.74
C LEU A 6 28.21 0.82 -23.23
N TYR A 7 28.44 0.60 -21.92
CA TYR A 7 29.78 0.67 -21.34
C TYR A 7 30.70 -0.43 -21.86
N ASN A 8 30.20 -1.66 -21.97
CA ASN A 8 30.97 -2.78 -22.52
C ASN A 8 31.25 -2.63 -24.02
N GLY A 9 30.36 -1.98 -24.77
CA GLY A 9 30.58 -1.66 -26.18
C GLY A 9 31.64 -0.58 -26.41
N LEU A 10 31.73 0.41 -25.51
CA LEU A 10 32.81 1.40 -25.54
C LEU A 10 34.16 0.77 -25.16
N VAL A 11 34.20 -0.03 -24.09
CA VAL A 11 35.43 -0.65 -23.56
C VAL A 11 35.90 -1.85 -24.39
N GLY A 12 35.04 -2.44 -25.22
CA GLY A 12 35.37 -3.60 -26.07
C GLY A 12 35.64 -3.20 -27.53
N PRO A 13 34.60 -3.17 -28.39
CA PRO A 13 34.66 -2.75 -29.79
C PRO A 13 35.51 -1.51 -30.07
N ILE A 14 35.22 -0.40 -29.39
CA ILE A 14 35.80 0.89 -29.77
C ILE A 14 37.24 1.03 -29.26
N ASP A 15 37.54 0.54 -28.04
CA ASP A 15 38.92 0.51 -27.55
C ASP A 15 39.83 -0.39 -28.37
N SER A 16 39.29 -1.51 -28.83
CA SER A 16 40.01 -2.38 -29.76
C SER A 16 40.30 -1.66 -31.08
N PHE A 17 39.36 -0.87 -31.61
CA PHE A 17 39.56 -0.08 -32.84
C PHE A 17 40.65 0.99 -32.66
N VAL A 18 40.57 1.80 -31.60
CA VAL A 18 41.56 2.84 -31.30
C VAL A 18 42.95 2.24 -31.09
N GLN A 19 43.04 1.13 -30.35
CA GLN A 19 44.31 0.45 -30.08
C GLN A 19 44.92 -0.16 -31.34
N VAL A 20 44.12 -0.84 -32.16
CA VAL A 20 44.57 -1.43 -33.44
C VAL A 20 45.16 -0.37 -34.36
N ILE A 21 44.54 0.81 -34.41
CA ILE A 21 45.02 1.92 -35.20
C ILE A 21 46.33 2.49 -34.67
N ALA A 22 46.43 2.70 -33.35
CA ALA A 22 47.66 3.18 -32.72
C ALA A 22 48.83 2.21 -32.96
N ASP A 23 48.57 0.90 -32.85
CA ASP A 23 49.54 -0.14 -33.16
C ASP A 23 49.96 -0.09 -34.64
N CYS A 24 49.02 0.08 -35.57
CA CYS A 24 49.31 0.16 -37.01
C CYS A 24 50.10 1.42 -37.37
N ALA A 25 49.91 2.54 -36.67
CA ALA A 25 50.66 3.78 -36.89
C ALA A 25 52.14 3.66 -36.45
N LEU A 26 52.41 2.77 -35.48
CA LEU A 26 53.74 2.51 -34.96
C LEU A 26 54.45 1.35 -35.68
N ASP A 27 53.69 0.46 -36.32
CA ASP A 27 54.21 -0.70 -37.06
C ASP A 27 54.82 -0.29 -38.42
N LYS A 28 56.16 -0.33 -38.47
CA LYS A 28 56.95 -0.03 -39.67
C LYS A 28 57.35 -1.28 -40.47
N SER A 29 56.93 -2.46 -40.02
CA SER A 29 57.46 -3.75 -40.46
C SER A 29 56.46 -4.64 -41.19
N THR A 30 55.16 -4.41 -40.98
CA THR A 30 54.08 -5.20 -41.59
C THR A 30 53.62 -4.65 -42.94
N PHE A 31 53.21 -5.53 -43.86
CA PHE A 31 52.66 -5.13 -45.16
C PHE A 31 51.42 -4.24 -44.99
N SER A 32 51.38 -3.13 -45.71
CA SER A 32 50.30 -2.13 -45.64
C SER A 32 48.90 -2.72 -45.78
N THR A 33 48.71 -3.70 -46.67
CA THR A 33 47.41 -4.36 -46.89
C THR A 33 46.89 -5.09 -45.66
N PHE A 34 47.74 -5.71 -44.85
CA PHE A 34 47.33 -6.42 -43.64
C PHE A 34 46.94 -5.44 -42.51
N LEU A 35 47.64 -4.31 -42.42
CA LEU A 35 47.29 -3.22 -41.50
C LEU A 35 45.91 -2.63 -41.86
N PHE A 36 45.63 -2.46 -43.16
CA PHE A 36 44.34 -1.94 -43.64
C PHE A 36 43.17 -2.89 -43.39
N ASP A 37 43.32 -4.19 -43.64
CA ASP A 37 42.27 -5.17 -43.36
C ASP A 37 41.91 -5.18 -41.86
N ARG A 38 42.92 -5.03 -40.99
CA ARG A 38 42.72 -5.00 -39.53
C ARG A 38 42.00 -3.72 -39.07
N ILE A 39 42.31 -2.57 -39.67
CA ILE A 39 41.60 -1.29 -39.45
C ILE A 39 40.14 -1.38 -39.92
N PHE A 40 39.92 -1.97 -41.10
CA PHE A 40 38.58 -2.12 -41.68
C PHE A 40 37.66 -3.00 -40.81
N VAL A 41 38.15 -4.16 -40.37
CA VAL A 41 37.36 -5.07 -39.50
C VAL A 41 36.98 -4.40 -38.19
N THR A 42 37.89 -3.63 -37.59
CA THR A 42 37.63 -2.97 -36.32
C THR A 42 36.72 -1.74 -36.46
N LEU A 43 36.79 -1.02 -37.59
CA LEU A 43 35.85 0.05 -37.94
C LEU A 43 34.43 -0.50 -38.11
N PHE A 44 34.27 -1.61 -38.83
CA PHE A 44 32.98 -2.27 -39.04
C PHE A 44 32.31 -2.68 -37.72
N VAL A 45 33.08 -3.21 -36.77
CA VAL A 45 32.57 -3.57 -35.43
C VAL A 45 32.18 -2.34 -34.61
N ALA A 46 32.86 -1.20 -34.79
CA ALA A 46 32.50 0.06 -34.15
C ALA A 46 31.21 0.66 -34.74
N GLU A 47 31.04 0.62 -36.07
CA GLU A 47 29.80 1.03 -36.75
C GLU A 47 28.61 0.19 -36.28
N GLN A 48 28.77 -1.13 -36.25
CA GLN A 48 27.70 -2.04 -35.81
C GLN A 48 27.28 -1.77 -34.36
N PHE A 49 28.22 -1.43 -33.47
CA PHE A 49 27.88 -1.02 -32.11
C PHE A 49 27.09 0.28 -32.08
N LEU A 50 27.45 1.29 -32.89
CA LEU A 50 26.73 2.56 -32.96
C LEU A 50 25.29 2.38 -33.47
N ASP A 51 25.08 1.55 -34.47
CA ASP A 51 23.75 1.22 -34.99
C ASP A 51 22.85 0.60 -33.90
N ASP A 52 23.41 -0.29 -33.08
CA ASP A 52 22.69 -0.95 -32.00
C ASP A 52 22.47 -0.06 -30.76
N THR A 53 23.14 1.10 -30.68
CA THR A 53 23.18 1.99 -29.49
C THR A 53 21.91 2.83 -29.35
N ALA A 54 21.21 3.16 -30.44
CA ALA A 54 20.07 4.08 -30.43
C ALA A 54 18.95 3.70 -29.45
N GLN A 55 18.61 2.41 -29.36
CA GLN A 55 17.58 1.91 -28.44
C GLN A 55 18.00 2.06 -26.97
N TYR A 56 19.27 1.86 -26.66
CA TYR A 56 19.79 1.93 -25.29
C TYR A 56 19.98 3.38 -24.83
N LEU A 57 20.40 4.27 -25.73
CA LEU A 57 20.42 5.72 -25.50
C LEU A 57 19.07 6.28 -25.08
N SER A 58 17.99 5.84 -25.75
CA SER A 58 16.63 6.26 -25.38
C SER A 58 16.24 5.86 -23.96
N MET A 59 16.69 4.68 -23.49
CA MET A 59 16.46 4.21 -22.12
C MET A 59 17.24 5.05 -21.10
N VAL A 60 18.48 5.44 -21.41
CA VAL A 60 19.31 6.28 -20.52
C VAL A 60 18.71 7.67 -20.38
N VAL A 61 18.30 8.29 -21.50
CA VAL A 61 17.64 9.61 -21.51
C VAL A 61 16.31 9.57 -20.75
N ALA A 62 15.54 8.48 -20.85
CA ALA A 62 14.30 8.32 -20.10
C ALA A 62 14.52 8.19 -18.58
N PHE A 63 15.66 7.63 -18.16
CA PHE A 63 16.01 7.48 -16.76
C PHE A 63 16.61 8.77 -16.17
N SER A 64 17.56 9.39 -16.88
CA SER A 64 18.20 10.67 -16.51
C SER A 64 18.18 11.62 -17.72
N PRO A 65 17.20 12.53 -17.82
CA PRO A 65 17.05 13.39 -18.99
C PRO A 65 18.23 14.30 -19.26
N THR A 66 18.82 14.88 -18.21
CA THR A 66 19.95 15.82 -18.34
C THR A 66 21.22 15.08 -18.76
N THR A 67 21.68 14.12 -17.95
CA THR A 67 22.93 13.39 -18.24
C THR A 67 22.79 12.48 -19.46
N GLY A 68 21.62 11.87 -19.66
CA GLY A 68 21.35 11.10 -20.87
C GLY A 68 21.28 11.97 -22.13
N GLY A 69 20.84 13.22 -22.00
CA GLY A 69 20.88 14.22 -23.07
C GLY A 69 22.32 14.53 -23.51
N ASP A 70 23.21 14.75 -22.55
CA ASP A 70 24.63 15.00 -22.81
C ASP A 70 25.31 13.79 -23.48
N ILE A 71 25.07 12.57 -22.96
CA ILE A 71 25.56 11.33 -23.58
C ILE A 71 25.05 11.18 -25.01
N LYS A 72 23.78 11.50 -25.26
CA LYS A 72 23.20 11.42 -26.61
C LYS A 72 23.86 12.40 -27.58
N ALA A 73 24.14 13.63 -27.13
CA ALA A 73 24.88 14.60 -27.93
C ALA A 73 26.29 14.10 -28.28
N GLN A 74 26.99 13.55 -27.29
CA GLN A 74 28.33 12.98 -27.46
C GLN A 74 28.37 11.79 -28.42
N PHE A 75 27.38 10.89 -28.35
CA PHE A 75 27.23 9.80 -29.32
C PHE A 75 26.99 10.32 -30.75
N GLY A 76 26.24 11.42 -30.90
CA GLY A 76 26.05 12.08 -32.20
C GLY A 76 27.35 12.65 -32.77
N GLU A 77 28.25 13.19 -31.94
CA GLU A 77 29.58 13.64 -32.39
C GLU A 77 30.45 12.45 -32.84
N ILE A 78 30.40 11.33 -32.11
CA ILE A 78 31.14 10.11 -32.44
C ILE A 78 30.62 9.48 -33.74
N GLU A 79 29.31 9.44 -33.95
CA GLU A 79 28.68 8.92 -35.18
C GLU A 79 29.16 9.68 -36.41
N VAL A 80 29.23 11.02 -36.33
CA VAL A 80 29.77 11.87 -37.41
C VAL A 80 31.23 11.51 -37.71
N ILE A 81 32.07 11.36 -36.67
CA ILE A 81 33.49 11.02 -36.84
C ILE A 81 33.67 9.63 -37.46
N VAL A 82 32.90 8.63 -37.02
CA VAL A 82 32.97 7.26 -37.58
C VAL A 82 32.52 7.25 -39.04
N HIS A 83 31.45 7.97 -39.37
CA HIS A 83 30.98 8.08 -40.75
C HIS A 83 32.04 8.75 -41.67
N ASP A 84 32.70 9.80 -41.20
CA ASP A 84 33.79 10.46 -41.93
C ASP A 84 35.02 9.54 -42.12
N LEU A 85 35.35 8.74 -41.11
CA LEU A 85 36.41 7.73 -41.18
C LEU A 85 36.05 6.60 -42.16
N SER A 86 34.81 6.13 -42.14
CA SER A 86 34.28 5.12 -43.05
C SER A 86 34.30 5.58 -44.50
N SER A 87 33.84 6.82 -44.76
CA SER A 87 33.93 7.44 -46.08
C SER A 87 35.39 7.54 -46.56
N THR A 88 36.30 7.97 -45.69
CA THR A 88 37.74 8.07 -46.00
C THR A 88 38.35 6.70 -46.31
N MET A 89 37.98 5.67 -45.55
CA MET A 89 38.42 4.30 -45.75
C MET A 89 37.85 3.67 -47.03
N GLY A 90 36.58 3.93 -47.38
CA GLY A 90 35.97 3.48 -48.63
C GLY A 90 36.65 4.07 -49.85
N VAL A 91 36.93 5.37 -49.85
CA VAL A 91 37.70 6.04 -50.92
C VAL A 91 39.12 5.45 -51.04
N PHE A 92 39.71 5.04 -49.91
CA PHE A 92 41.01 4.40 -49.89
C PHE A 92 40.96 2.97 -50.44
N GLU A 93 39.96 2.18 -50.05
CA GLU A 93 39.73 0.82 -50.54
C GLU A 93 39.52 0.82 -52.06
N GLU A 94 38.69 1.72 -52.59
CA GLU A 94 38.48 1.90 -54.03
C GLU A 94 39.80 2.23 -54.75
N ALA A 95 40.61 3.12 -54.17
CA ALA A 95 41.92 3.47 -54.73
C ALA A 95 42.89 2.27 -54.71
N VAL A 96 42.93 1.47 -53.64
CA VAL A 96 43.76 0.26 -53.55
C VAL A 96 43.27 -0.83 -54.52
N ALA A 97 41.95 -1.03 -54.63
CA ALA A 97 41.35 -1.96 -55.58
C ALA A 97 41.70 -1.58 -57.03
N SER A 98 41.68 -0.29 -57.34
CA SER A 98 42.10 0.23 -58.65
C SER A 98 43.59 -0.04 -58.95
N ILE A 99 44.46 0.02 -57.93
CA ILE A 99 45.88 -0.36 -58.06
C ILE A 99 46.02 -1.87 -58.30
N ARG A 100 45.31 -2.71 -57.54
CA ARG A 100 45.35 -4.18 -57.70
C ARG A 100 44.88 -4.65 -59.08
N SER A 101 43.97 -3.89 -59.71
CA SER A 101 43.49 -4.15 -61.07
C SER A 101 44.48 -3.77 -62.17
N ASN A 102 45.50 -2.97 -61.85
CA ASN A 102 46.55 -2.54 -62.78
C ASN A 102 47.80 -3.41 -62.62
N ALA A 103 48.25 -4.04 -63.71
CA ALA A 103 49.32 -5.05 -63.71
C ALA A 103 50.75 -4.53 -63.36
N GLN A 104 50.92 -3.27 -62.96
CA GLN A 104 52.21 -2.73 -62.50
C GLN A 104 52.06 -1.94 -61.19
N ILE A 105 52.17 -2.66 -60.07
CA ILE A 105 52.27 -2.07 -58.75
C ILE A 105 53.72 -1.64 -58.51
N THR A 106 54.00 -0.35 -58.65
CA THR A 106 55.30 0.22 -58.23
C THR A 106 55.18 0.89 -56.84
N PRO A 107 56.29 1.02 -56.09
CA PRO A 107 56.30 1.79 -54.84
C PRO A 107 55.78 3.22 -55.00
N ASN A 108 56.06 3.89 -56.13
CA ASN A 108 55.55 5.23 -56.41
C ASN A 108 54.02 5.28 -56.57
N THR A 109 53.41 4.30 -57.22
CA THR A 109 51.93 4.17 -57.29
C THR A 109 51.32 3.96 -55.90
N ILE A 110 51.97 3.18 -55.03
CA ILE A 110 51.55 2.98 -53.64
C ILE A 110 51.67 4.30 -52.83
N TYR A 111 52.82 5.00 -52.91
CA TYR A 111 53.05 6.27 -52.20
C TYR A 111 52.21 7.44 -52.72
N SER A 112 51.78 7.42 -53.99
CA SER A 112 50.90 8.45 -54.57
C SER A 112 49.48 8.41 -54.00
N VAL A 113 49.01 7.22 -53.62
CA VAL A 113 47.72 7.00 -52.95
C VAL A 113 47.85 7.17 -51.44
N LEU A 114 48.98 6.73 -50.86
CA LEU A 114 49.40 6.94 -49.47
C LEU A 114 50.15 8.28 -49.27
N ASN A 115 49.75 9.35 -49.94
CA ASN A 115 50.37 10.67 -49.71
C ASN A 115 50.28 10.98 -48.20
N LYS A 116 51.42 11.35 -47.59
CA LYS A 116 51.56 11.77 -46.18
C LYS A 116 50.40 12.63 -45.67
N TYR A 117 49.80 13.47 -46.53
CA TYR A 117 48.64 14.29 -46.20
C TYR A 117 47.37 13.48 -45.86
N ARG A 118 47.06 12.40 -46.59
CA ARG A 118 45.90 11.54 -46.32
C ARG A 118 46.09 10.71 -45.05
N LEU A 119 47.31 10.21 -44.83
CA LEU A 119 47.68 9.55 -43.57
C LEU A 119 47.64 10.52 -42.39
N ALA A 120 48.09 11.76 -42.55
CA ALA A 120 48.01 12.78 -41.51
C ALA A 120 46.55 13.17 -41.18
N ASN A 121 45.67 13.27 -42.18
CA ASN A 121 44.25 13.50 -41.96
C ASN A 121 43.56 12.32 -41.27
N LEU A 122 43.92 11.09 -41.65
CA LEU A 122 43.44 9.88 -40.99
C LEU A 122 43.87 9.88 -39.51
N ILE A 123 45.16 10.11 -39.23
CA ILE A 123 45.70 10.22 -37.86
C ILE A 123 45.00 11.33 -37.06
N GLY A 124 44.80 12.51 -37.65
CA GLY A 124 44.11 13.62 -36.97
C GLY A 124 42.64 13.34 -36.65
N ALA A 125 41.91 12.68 -37.55
CA ALA A 125 40.54 12.24 -37.31
C ALA A 125 40.48 11.14 -36.21
N LEU A 126 41.51 10.30 -36.13
CA LEU A 126 41.61 9.24 -35.12
C LEU A 126 42.02 9.75 -33.74
N ASP A 127 42.89 10.76 -33.67
CA ASP A 127 43.19 11.48 -32.43
C ASP A 127 41.93 12.18 -31.90
N ALA A 128 41.16 12.83 -32.79
CA ALA A 128 39.88 13.45 -32.44
C ALA A 128 38.83 12.42 -31.97
N PHE A 129 38.74 11.27 -32.64
CA PHE A 129 37.87 10.16 -32.25
C PHE A 129 38.25 9.61 -30.86
N SER A 130 39.54 9.33 -30.63
CA SER A 130 40.07 8.83 -29.35
C SER A 130 39.82 9.82 -28.20
N TYR A 131 39.97 11.12 -28.45
CA TYR A 131 39.67 12.17 -27.49
C TYR A 131 38.20 12.17 -27.06
N GLN A 132 37.27 12.20 -28.03
CA GLN A 132 35.83 12.21 -27.77
C GLN A 132 35.35 10.90 -27.10
N MET A 133 35.99 9.79 -27.42
CA MET A 133 35.73 8.49 -26.79
C MET A 133 36.14 8.45 -25.33
N ASN A 134 37.30 9.02 -24.97
CA ASN A 134 37.72 9.08 -23.57
C ASN A 134 36.80 9.97 -22.73
N ILE A 135 36.27 11.05 -23.31
CA ILE A 135 35.23 11.88 -22.67
C ILE A 135 33.96 11.06 -22.43
N LEU A 136 33.46 10.35 -23.46
CA LEU A 136 32.25 9.55 -23.35
C LEU A 136 32.38 8.42 -22.30
N LYS A 137 33.52 7.74 -22.24
CA LYS A 137 33.77 6.72 -21.20
C LYS A 137 33.70 7.30 -19.80
N GLY A 138 34.31 8.47 -19.58
CA GLY A 138 34.24 9.18 -18.30
C GLY A 138 32.80 9.49 -17.91
N GLN A 139 32.04 10.10 -18.82
CA GLN A 139 30.63 10.41 -18.62
C GLN A 139 29.78 9.16 -18.33
N MET A 140 30.06 8.03 -18.99
CA MET A 140 29.33 6.79 -18.75
C MET A 140 29.71 6.07 -17.46
N ALA A 141 30.98 6.14 -17.05
CA ALA A 141 31.39 5.69 -15.73
C ALA A 141 30.69 6.49 -14.63
N ASP A 142 30.56 7.82 -14.81
CA ASP A 142 29.82 8.70 -13.90
C ASP A 142 28.34 8.32 -13.82
N VAL A 143 27.69 8.03 -14.96
CA VAL A 143 26.29 7.60 -15.01
C VAL A 143 26.07 6.26 -14.33
N ILE A 144 26.98 5.29 -14.54
CA ILE A 144 26.95 4.01 -13.83
C ILE A 144 27.00 4.25 -12.32
N SER A 145 27.93 5.10 -11.87
CA SER A 145 28.10 5.45 -10.46
C SER A 145 26.85 6.09 -9.86
N ILE A 146 26.23 7.04 -10.59
CA ILE A 146 24.97 7.69 -10.20
C ILE A 146 23.85 6.65 -10.04
N ILE A 147 23.72 5.74 -11.00
CA ILE A 147 22.64 4.73 -10.99
C ILE A 147 22.82 3.74 -9.85
N MET A 148 24.05 3.26 -9.62
CA MET A 148 24.34 2.39 -8.49
C MET A 148 24.03 3.08 -7.16
N THR A 149 24.34 4.38 -7.05
CA THR A 149 24.03 5.19 -5.87
C THR A 149 22.52 5.36 -5.68
N ALA A 150 21.80 5.71 -6.76
CA ALA A 150 20.35 5.87 -6.76
C ALA A 150 19.62 4.56 -6.40
N ASP A 151 20.08 3.43 -6.95
CA ASP A 151 19.56 2.09 -6.64
C ASP A 151 19.81 1.72 -5.17
N GLY A 152 21.01 2.01 -4.65
CA GLY A 152 21.34 1.82 -3.24
C GLY A 152 20.40 2.59 -2.30
N PHE A 153 20.12 3.87 -2.61
CA PHE A 153 19.15 4.67 -1.86
C PHE A 153 17.72 4.12 -2.00
N MET A 154 17.25 3.86 -3.22
CA MET A 154 15.89 3.34 -3.45
C MET A 154 15.64 2.02 -2.76
N SER A 155 16.61 1.10 -2.80
CA SER A 155 16.53 -0.20 -2.13
C SER A 155 16.44 -0.04 -0.62
N SER A 156 17.29 0.82 -0.03
CA SER A 156 17.27 1.13 1.40
C SER A 156 15.96 1.78 1.85
N TYR A 157 15.47 2.77 1.09
CA TYR A 157 14.22 3.46 1.41
C TYR A 157 13.00 2.56 1.25
N THR A 158 12.94 1.76 0.18
CA THR A 158 11.85 0.80 -0.04
C THR A 158 11.81 -0.22 1.09
N THR A 159 12.96 -0.76 1.50
CA THR A 159 13.05 -1.68 2.64
C THR A 159 12.51 -1.03 3.91
N THR A 160 12.99 0.17 4.22
CA THR A 160 12.60 0.93 5.42
C THR A 160 11.09 1.19 5.47
N LEU A 161 10.52 1.69 4.36
CA LEU A 161 9.10 2.01 4.25
C LEU A 161 8.22 0.75 4.25
N THR A 162 8.69 -0.35 3.66
CA THR A 162 7.98 -1.64 3.69
C THR A 162 7.93 -2.20 5.11
N SER A 163 9.04 -2.15 5.86
CA SER A 163 9.06 -2.54 7.27
C SER A 163 8.13 -1.69 8.12
N ALA A 164 8.09 -0.37 7.89
CA ALA A 164 7.16 0.52 8.58
C ALA A 164 5.69 0.16 8.29
N PHE A 165 5.33 -0.09 7.03
CA PHE A 165 3.98 -0.54 6.67
C PHE A 165 3.61 -1.87 7.32
N ALA A 166 4.52 -2.86 7.29
CA ALA A 166 4.30 -4.17 7.88
C ALA A 166 4.04 -4.10 9.39
N SER A 167 4.63 -3.12 10.09
CA SER A 167 4.40 -2.95 11.54
C SER A 167 2.97 -2.53 11.91
N LEU A 168 2.16 -2.06 10.95
CA LEU A 168 0.73 -1.79 11.18
C LEU A 168 -0.05 -3.06 11.51
N ASP A 169 0.40 -4.22 11.02
CA ASP A 169 -0.32 -5.50 11.14
C ASP A 169 -0.67 -5.85 12.60
N THR A 170 0.26 -5.61 13.52
CA THR A 170 0.02 -5.83 14.95
C THR A 170 -1.08 -4.91 15.49
N SER A 171 -1.07 -3.62 15.14
CA SER A 171 -2.09 -2.67 15.60
C SER A 171 -3.47 -2.99 15.02
N LEU A 172 -3.52 -3.35 13.74
CA LEU A 172 -4.75 -3.74 13.05
C LEU A 172 -5.34 -5.01 13.65
N SER A 173 -4.52 -6.05 13.83
CA SER A 173 -4.91 -7.31 14.45
C SER A 173 -5.42 -7.12 15.88
N ASN A 174 -4.73 -6.30 16.68
CA ASN A 174 -5.16 -5.98 18.04
C ASN A 174 -6.51 -5.25 18.07
N SER A 175 -6.72 -4.29 17.17
CA SER A 175 -8.00 -3.58 17.05
C SER A 175 -9.13 -4.53 16.63
N TYR A 176 -8.90 -5.36 15.60
CA TYR A 176 -9.86 -6.35 15.13
C TYR A 176 -10.28 -7.29 16.28
N ASN A 177 -9.31 -7.84 17.01
CA ASN A 177 -9.57 -8.71 18.15
C ASN A 177 -10.33 -7.99 19.26
N THR A 178 -10.01 -6.74 19.54
CA THR A 178 -10.69 -5.95 20.59
C THR A 178 -12.17 -5.71 20.25
N ILE A 179 -12.46 -5.38 18.98
CA ILE A 179 -13.83 -5.12 18.52
C ILE A 179 -14.67 -6.40 18.50
N THR A 180 -14.12 -7.47 17.94
CA THR A 180 -14.80 -8.77 17.85
C THR A 180 -15.02 -9.40 19.23
N ASN A 181 -14.09 -9.22 20.17
CA ASN A 181 -14.28 -9.63 21.57
C ASN A 181 -15.38 -8.81 22.26
N ALA A 182 -15.42 -7.49 22.05
CA ALA A 182 -16.49 -6.64 22.60
C ALA A 182 -17.87 -7.04 22.02
N GLY A 183 -17.95 -7.31 20.72
CA GLY A 183 -19.16 -7.82 20.06
C GLY A 183 -19.58 -9.18 20.62
N SER A 184 -18.63 -10.11 20.76
CA SER A 184 -18.88 -11.43 21.35
C SER A 184 -19.40 -11.34 22.79
N ALA A 185 -18.85 -10.43 23.60
CA ALA A 185 -19.30 -10.20 24.97
C ALA A 185 -20.74 -9.65 25.00
N PHE A 186 -21.06 -8.70 24.13
CA PHE A 186 -22.42 -8.17 24.00
C PHE A 186 -23.43 -9.24 23.54
N VAL A 187 -23.07 -10.05 22.54
CA VAL A 187 -23.89 -11.18 22.07
C VAL A 187 -24.14 -12.21 23.18
N LYS A 188 -23.12 -12.55 23.97
CA LYS A 188 -23.30 -13.41 25.16
C LYS A 188 -24.27 -12.80 26.17
N GLN A 189 -24.22 -11.49 26.36
CA GLN A 189 -25.16 -10.81 27.25
C GLN A 189 -26.60 -10.92 26.73
N ILE A 190 -26.84 -10.76 25.42
CA ILE A 190 -28.17 -10.98 24.80
C ILE A 190 -28.69 -12.37 25.17
N PHE A 191 -27.90 -13.42 24.94
CA PHE A 191 -28.27 -14.80 25.32
C PHE A 191 -28.58 -14.93 26.81
N SER A 192 -27.73 -14.38 27.68
CA SER A 192 -27.93 -14.43 29.14
C SER A 192 -29.29 -13.83 29.53
N THR A 193 -29.67 -12.70 28.93
CA THR A 193 -30.95 -12.05 29.26
C THR A 193 -32.16 -12.87 28.81
N VAL A 194 -32.08 -13.51 27.64
CA VAL A 194 -33.10 -14.43 27.12
C VAL A 194 -33.29 -15.62 28.05
N THR A 195 -32.20 -16.26 28.46
CA THR A 195 -32.23 -17.40 29.38
C THR A 195 -32.79 -17.00 30.75
N GLN A 196 -32.38 -15.84 31.28
CA GLN A 196 -32.83 -15.36 32.57
C GLN A 196 -34.33 -15.08 32.60
N LEU A 197 -34.87 -14.38 31.59
CA LEU A 197 -36.30 -14.12 31.51
C LEU A 197 -37.09 -15.43 31.36
N SER A 198 -36.70 -16.29 30.42
CA SER A 198 -37.38 -17.55 30.14
C SER A 198 -37.44 -18.45 31.38
N THR A 199 -36.31 -18.60 32.08
CA THR A 199 -36.23 -19.44 33.29
C THR A 199 -37.09 -18.88 34.43
N THR A 200 -37.16 -17.56 34.57
CA THR A 200 -37.98 -16.91 35.60
C THR A 200 -39.47 -17.09 35.30
N VAL A 201 -39.87 -16.96 34.04
CA VAL A 201 -41.27 -17.18 33.60
C VAL A 201 -41.65 -18.65 33.76
N ASP A 202 -40.80 -19.60 33.37
CA ASP A 202 -41.06 -21.03 33.53
C ASP A 202 -41.27 -21.41 35.00
N SER A 203 -40.46 -20.82 35.90
CA SER A 203 -40.62 -21.02 37.34
C SER A 203 -41.98 -20.53 37.84
N PHE A 204 -42.41 -19.33 37.43
CA PHE A 204 -43.74 -18.81 37.73
C PHE A 204 -44.85 -19.70 37.16
N GLN A 205 -44.75 -20.14 35.91
CA GLN A 205 -45.75 -21.03 35.29
C GLN A 205 -45.87 -22.36 36.03
N ASN A 206 -44.76 -22.92 36.52
CA ASN A 206 -44.79 -24.13 37.32
C ASN A 206 -45.52 -23.93 38.66
N GLN A 207 -45.38 -22.77 39.30
CA GLN A 207 -46.17 -22.42 40.48
C GLN A 207 -47.66 -22.33 40.15
N ILE A 208 -48.03 -21.73 39.02
CA ILE A 208 -49.43 -21.66 38.57
C ILE A 208 -50.00 -23.06 38.28
N ARG A 209 -49.22 -23.95 37.65
CA ARG A 209 -49.65 -25.34 37.37
C ARG A 209 -49.91 -26.16 38.63
N ALA A 210 -49.21 -25.85 39.72
CA ALA A 210 -49.29 -26.58 40.99
C ALA A 210 -50.60 -26.32 41.77
N PHE A 211 -51.35 -25.25 41.44
CA PHE A 211 -52.67 -25.04 42.04
C PHE A 211 -53.66 -26.11 41.59
N THR A 212 -54.40 -26.65 42.56
CA THR A 212 -55.39 -27.73 42.40
C THR A 212 -56.78 -27.32 42.88
N ASP A 213 -56.95 -26.06 43.29
CA ASP A 213 -58.21 -25.52 43.79
C ASP A 213 -59.16 -25.08 42.68
N ASP A 214 -60.41 -24.83 43.02
CA ASP A 214 -61.49 -24.44 42.11
C ASP A 214 -61.49 -22.93 41.75
N ILE A 215 -60.54 -22.13 42.23
CA ILE A 215 -60.50 -20.68 42.04
C ILE A 215 -59.34 -20.25 41.12
N ILE A 216 -58.12 -20.73 41.38
CA ILE A 216 -56.94 -20.38 40.56
C ILE A 216 -56.80 -21.34 39.37
N LYS A 217 -57.04 -22.65 39.56
CA LYS A 217 -56.90 -23.67 38.50
C LYS A 217 -57.70 -23.36 37.23
N PRO A 218 -58.97 -22.91 37.28
CA PRO A 218 -59.73 -22.62 36.05
C PRO A 218 -59.08 -21.53 35.18
N ASN A 219 -58.29 -20.63 35.78
CA ASN A 219 -57.62 -19.53 35.08
C ASN A 219 -56.18 -19.86 34.66
N SER A 220 -55.62 -21.00 35.09
CA SER A 220 -54.19 -21.31 34.90
C SER A 220 -53.78 -21.32 33.43
N THR A 221 -54.63 -21.85 32.54
CA THR A 221 -54.33 -21.94 31.10
C THR A 221 -54.24 -20.56 30.46
N ALA A 222 -55.16 -19.65 30.81
CA ALA A 222 -55.16 -18.28 30.30
C ALA A 222 -53.93 -17.50 30.79
N ILE A 223 -53.60 -17.60 32.09
CA ILE A 223 -52.40 -16.97 32.67
C ILE A 223 -51.14 -17.48 31.99
N ILE A 224 -50.99 -18.79 31.84
CA ILE A 224 -49.83 -19.40 31.17
C ILE A 224 -49.73 -18.92 29.71
N SER A 225 -50.84 -18.86 28.97
CA SER A 225 -50.85 -18.37 27.59
C SER A 225 -50.32 -16.93 27.47
N LEU A 226 -50.77 -16.03 28.34
CA LEU A 226 -50.35 -14.63 28.31
C LEU A 226 -48.88 -14.45 28.74
N THR A 227 -48.42 -15.20 29.74
CA THR A 227 -47.00 -15.17 30.13
C THR A 227 -46.08 -15.77 29.06
N ASN A 228 -46.54 -16.78 28.30
CA ASN A 228 -45.80 -17.29 27.14
C ASN A 228 -45.67 -16.22 26.04
N GLU A 229 -46.73 -15.47 25.76
CA GLU A 229 -46.72 -14.38 24.79
C GLU A 229 -45.74 -13.26 25.20
N HIS A 230 -45.70 -12.92 26.49
CA HIS A 230 -44.72 -11.97 27.03
C HIS A 230 -43.26 -12.37 26.75
N THR A 231 -42.91 -13.64 27.00
CA THR A 231 -41.57 -14.17 26.74
C THR A 231 -41.29 -14.30 25.25
N PHE A 232 -42.29 -14.71 24.45
CA PHE A 232 -42.17 -14.86 23.00
C PHE A 232 -41.71 -13.56 22.33
N PHE A 233 -42.36 -12.43 22.64
CA PHE A 233 -41.98 -11.14 22.04
C PHE A 233 -40.56 -10.71 22.42
N TYR A 234 -40.17 -10.87 23.69
CA TYR A 234 -38.81 -10.57 24.11
C TYR A 234 -37.78 -11.40 23.33
N ASN A 235 -37.99 -12.71 23.24
CA ASN A 235 -37.10 -13.62 22.54
C ASN A 235 -37.03 -13.30 21.04
N TYR A 236 -38.17 -13.03 20.41
CA TYR A 236 -38.24 -12.62 19.01
C TYR A 236 -37.37 -11.39 18.72
N PHE A 237 -37.42 -10.35 19.56
CA PHE A 237 -36.58 -9.16 19.36
C PHE A 237 -35.10 -9.42 19.63
N MET A 238 -34.77 -10.26 20.60
CA MET A 238 -33.37 -10.63 20.86
C MET A 238 -32.78 -11.47 19.72
N ASP A 239 -33.60 -12.32 19.09
CA ASP A 239 -33.20 -13.10 17.91
C ASP A 239 -32.99 -12.22 16.66
N VAL A 240 -33.62 -11.05 16.59
CA VAL A 240 -33.34 -10.04 15.56
C VAL A 240 -32.12 -9.20 15.94
N LEU A 241 -32.04 -8.72 17.17
CA LEU A 241 -30.96 -7.83 17.62
C LEU A 241 -29.58 -8.52 17.54
N ARG A 242 -29.50 -9.80 17.88
CA ARG A 242 -28.25 -10.57 17.92
C ARG A 242 -27.48 -10.56 16.59
N PRO A 243 -28.01 -11.12 15.48
CA PRO A 243 -27.27 -11.19 14.23
C PRO A 243 -26.93 -9.81 13.67
N ASN A 244 -27.84 -8.83 13.80
CA ASN A 244 -27.59 -7.47 13.34
C ASN A 244 -26.45 -6.80 14.14
N SER A 245 -26.40 -7.01 15.46
CA SER A 245 -25.31 -6.49 16.29
C SER A 245 -23.97 -7.14 15.92
N GLU A 246 -23.95 -8.46 15.75
CA GLU A 246 -22.74 -9.18 15.34
C GLU A 246 -22.20 -8.71 13.98
N GLU A 247 -23.09 -8.53 13.00
CA GLU A 247 -22.74 -7.98 11.69
C GLU A 247 -22.17 -6.57 11.80
N GLU A 248 -22.77 -5.70 12.61
CA GLU A 248 -22.30 -4.33 12.82
C GLU A 248 -20.88 -4.29 13.43
N PHE A 249 -20.62 -5.06 14.50
CA PHE A 249 -19.27 -5.15 15.09
C PHE A 249 -18.23 -5.64 14.07
N ASN A 250 -18.57 -6.66 13.27
CA ASN A 250 -17.68 -7.18 12.23
C ASN A 250 -17.44 -6.16 11.11
N SER A 251 -18.49 -5.49 10.64
CA SER A 251 -18.42 -4.43 9.62
C SER A 251 -17.50 -3.31 10.07
N VAL A 252 -17.66 -2.83 11.31
CA VAL A 252 -16.80 -1.80 11.90
C VAL A 252 -15.35 -2.27 11.94
N ALA A 253 -15.08 -3.51 12.37
CA ALA A 253 -13.74 -4.05 12.44
C ALA A 253 -13.03 -4.05 11.08
N TYR A 254 -13.71 -4.47 10.01
CA TYR A 254 -13.14 -4.44 8.66
C TYR A 254 -12.93 -3.01 8.16
N MET A 255 -13.95 -2.16 8.24
CA MET A 255 -13.92 -0.83 7.65
C MET A 255 -12.81 0.06 8.22
N ILE A 256 -12.61 0.04 9.55
CA ILE A 256 -11.57 0.87 10.16
C ILE A 256 -10.16 0.36 9.82
N THR A 257 -9.97 -0.96 9.71
CA THR A 257 -8.65 -1.53 9.43
C THR A 257 -8.25 -1.23 7.99
N ASP A 258 -9.20 -1.33 7.06
CA ASP A 258 -9.02 -0.93 5.66
C ASP A 258 -8.74 0.58 5.52
N SER A 259 -9.44 1.41 6.30
CA SER A 259 -9.22 2.87 6.31
C SER A 259 -7.78 3.23 6.71
N VAL A 260 -7.23 2.58 7.75
CA VAL A 260 -5.82 2.79 8.18
C VAL A 260 -4.85 2.34 7.09
N GLN A 261 -5.07 1.16 6.51
CA GLN A 261 -4.20 0.63 5.46
C GLN A 261 -4.20 1.52 4.22
N THR A 262 -5.37 2.01 3.79
CA THR A 262 -5.53 2.90 2.64
C THR A 262 -4.79 4.22 2.89
N ALA A 263 -5.02 4.86 4.04
CA ALA A 263 -4.34 6.10 4.38
C ALA A 263 -2.81 5.95 4.41
N ALA A 264 -2.30 4.83 4.93
CA ALA A 264 -0.86 4.54 4.92
C ALA A 264 -0.33 4.29 3.49
N LYS A 265 -1.06 3.53 2.66
CA LYS A 265 -0.69 3.27 1.26
C LYS A 265 -0.59 4.55 0.44
N ASP A 266 -1.52 5.48 0.61
CA ASP A 266 -1.51 6.75 -0.14
C ASP A 266 -0.25 7.57 0.14
N ILE A 267 0.15 7.66 1.42
CA ILE A 267 1.38 8.36 1.83
C ILE A 267 2.61 7.66 1.26
N LEU A 268 2.67 6.33 1.36
CA LEU A 268 3.79 5.54 0.84
C LEU A 268 3.91 5.65 -0.68
N TYR A 269 2.78 5.68 -1.39
CA TYR A 269 2.75 5.89 -2.84
C TYR A 269 3.31 7.26 -3.22
N ASN A 270 2.86 8.33 -2.54
CA ASN A 270 3.37 9.69 -2.78
C ASN A 270 4.86 9.82 -2.46
N ALA A 271 5.31 9.19 -1.37
CA ALA A 271 6.72 9.13 -1.00
C ALA A 271 7.54 8.39 -2.06
N TYR A 272 7.07 7.23 -2.53
CA TYR A 272 7.74 6.46 -3.58
C TYR A 272 7.86 7.26 -4.89
N GLN A 273 6.78 7.91 -5.34
CA GLN A 273 6.81 8.73 -6.56
C GLN A 273 7.81 9.88 -6.44
N THR A 274 7.83 10.53 -5.27
CA THR A 274 8.78 11.61 -4.97
C THR A 274 10.23 11.11 -5.00
N LEU A 275 10.51 9.98 -4.34
CA LEU A 275 11.83 9.37 -4.31
C LEU A 275 12.27 8.91 -5.71
N ASN A 276 11.41 8.21 -6.45
CA ASN A 276 11.69 7.79 -7.82
C ASN A 276 12.01 8.99 -8.73
N ASN A 277 11.23 10.08 -8.63
CA ASN A 277 11.51 11.31 -9.38
C ASN A 277 12.85 11.95 -8.95
N ALA A 278 13.14 11.99 -7.64
CA ALA A 278 14.39 12.54 -7.13
C ALA A 278 15.61 11.74 -7.60
N MET A 279 15.52 10.41 -7.58
CA MET A 279 16.59 9.49 -7.96
C MET A 279 16.89 9.52 -9.46
N ARG A 280 15.86 9.71 -10.30
CA ARG A 280 16.03 9.97 -11.75
C ARG A 280 16.77 11.28 -12.05
N ASN A 281 16.72 12.24 -11.13
CA ASN A 281 17.35 13.54 -11.25
C ASN A 281 18.56 13.68 -10.29
N LEU A 282 19.23 12.58 -9.95
CA LEU A 282 20.38 12.59 -9.06
C LEU A 282 21.66 13.01 -9.83
N PRO A 283 22.25 14.19 -9.58
CA PRO A 283 23.56 14.51 -10.15
C PRO A 283 24.69 13.80 -9.38
N ALA A 284 25.87 13.70 -10.01
CA ALA A 284 27.05 13.00 -9.48
C ALA A 284 27.47 13.45 -8.06
N THR A 285 27.16 14.69 -7.67
CA THR A 285 27.59 15.33 -6.41
C THR A 285 26.48 15.49 -5.38
N ALA A 286 25.24 15.06 -5.65
CA ALA A 286 24.07 15.37 -4.79
C ALA A 286 23.88 14.50 -3.54
N SER A 287 24.88 13.70 -3.14
CA SER A 287 24.78 12.87 -1.93
C SER A 287 24.43 13.70 -0.68
N THR A 288 24.90 14.95 -0.60
CA THR A 288 24.54 15.91 0.46
C THR A 288 23.06 16.30 0.42
N CYS A 289 22.48 16.57 -0.75
CA CYS A 289 21.07 16.94 -0.89
C CYS A 289 20.15 15.77 -0.50
N VAL A 290 20.49 14.55 -0.91
CA VAL A 290 19.75 13.33 -0.53
C VAL A 290 19.75 13.16 0.98
N ASN A 291 20.91 13.25 1.62
CA ASN A 291 21.05 13.09 3.06
C ASN A 291 20.41 14.22 3.89
N THR A 292 20.29 15.41 3.31
CA THR A 292 19.69 16.57 3.99
C THR A 292 18.16 16.53 3.94
N TYR A 293 17.57 16.08 2.83
CA TYR A 293 16.13 16.20 2.61
C TYR A 293 15.39 14.86 2.50
N LEU A 294 15.91 13.90 1.72
CA LEU A 294 15.19 12.66 1.41
C LEU A 294 15.36 11.60 2.51
N THR A 295 16.58 11.40 3.02
CA THR A 295 16.83 10.46 4.12
C THR A 295 16.01 10.80 5.37
N PRO A 296 15.97 12.07 5.85
CA PRO A 296 15.15 12.43 7.00
C PRO A 296 13.65 12.30 6.75
N MET A 297 13.18 12.59 5.53
CA MET A 297 11.79 12.36 5.13
C MET A 297 11.42 10.88 5.26
N VAL A 298 12.24 9.97 4.71
CA VAL A 298 12.00 8.52 4.81
C VAL A 298 12.00 8.04 6.25
N ASN A 299 12.97 8.48 7.06
CA ASN A 299 13.04 8.12 8.48
C ASN A 299 11.81 8.61 9.25
N SER A 300 11.34 9.81 8.94
CA SER A 300 10.16 10.40 9.56
C SER A 300 8.88 9.66 9.16
N ILE A 301 8.70 9.35 7.89
CA ILE A 301 7.56 8.54 7.41
C ILE A 301 7.59 7.16 8.07
N SER A 302 8.75 6.51 8.07
CA SER A 302 8.95 5.19 8.69
C SER A 302 8.55 5.17 10.16
N SER A 303 8.88 6.24 10.89
CA SER A 303 8.53 6.37 12.31
C SER A 303 7.06 6.71 12.55
N ASN A 304 6.38 7.38 11.60
CA ASN A 304 5.03 7.90 11.78
C ASN A 304 3.93 7.02 11.19
N ILE A 305 4.18 6.28 10.11
CA ILE A 305 3.21 5.32 9.54
C ILE A 305 2.67 4.34 10.60
N PRO A 306 3.50 3.71 11.45
CA PRO A 306 3.01 2.80 12.49
C PRO A 306 2.06 3.50 13.47
N THR A 307 2.26 4.79 13.72
CA THR A 307 1.41 5.58 14.62
C THR A 307 0.01 5.83 14.09
N MET A 308 -0.25 5.61 12.79
CA MET A 308 -1.62 5.71 12.25
C MET A 308 -2.54 4.67 12.88
N GLY A 309 -2.00 3.52 13.30
CA GLY A 309 -2.74 2.52 14.08
C GLY A 309 -3.30 3.05 15.40
N SER A 310 -2.69 4.09 16.00
CA SER A 310 -3.21 4.71 17.23
C SER A 310 -4.57 5.41 17.04
N CYS A 311 -4.95 5.78 15.82
CA CYS A 311 -6.27 6.34 15.55
C CYS A 311 -7.39 5.32 15.84
N LEU A 312 -7.09 4.00 15.79
CA LEU A 312 -8.05 2.94 16.11
C LEU A 312 -8.51 2.98 17.58
N ASN A 313 -7.73 3.59 18.47
CA ASN A 313 -8.11 3.80 19.88
C ASN A 313 -9.37 4.67 20.01
N LEU A 314 -9.71 5.47 18.99
CA LEU A 314 -10.90 6.31 18.98
C LEU A 314 -12.21 5.54 18.75
N VAL A 315 -12.13 4.28 18.32
CA VAL A 315 -13.29 3.40 18.14
C VAL A 315 -13.96 3.08 19.46
N ASP A 316 -13.14 2.73 20.47
CA ASP A 316 -13.59 2.37 21.82
C ASP A 316 -14.77 1.37 21.84
N PRO A 317 -14.59 0.17 21.25
CA PRO A 317 -15.68 -0.80 21.10
C PRO A 317 -16.18 -1.33 22.45
N THR A 318 -15.33 -1.32 23.48
CA THR A 318 -15.70 -1.72 24.83
C THR A 318 -16.68 -0.74 25.45
N SER A 319 -16.46 0.57 25.35
CA SER A 319 -17.44 1.56 25.82
C SER A 319 -18.77 1.41 25.08
N VAL A 320 -18.74 1.25 23.76
CA VAL A 320 -19.97 1.08 22.95
C VAL A 320 -20.74 -0.17 23.39
N ALA A 321 -20.06 -1.30 23.57
CA ALA A 321 -20.67 -2.54 24.03
C ALA A 321 -21.24 -2.42 25.46
N ASN A 322 -20.56 -1.72 26.36
CA ASN A 322 -21.01 -1.48 27.72
C ASN A 322 -22.28 -0.61 27.77
N ASP A 323 -22.34 0.43 26.94
CA ASP A 323 -23.53 1.28 26.81
C ASP A 323 -24.74 0.47 26.33
N GLN A 324 -24.55 -0.37 25.30
CA GLN A 324 -25.63 -1.25 24.83
C GLN A 324 -26.03 -2.30 25.88
N THR A 325 -25.06 -2.86 26.60
CA THR A 325 -25.30 -3.80 27.70
C THR A 325 -26.13 -3.16 28.81
N ALA A 326 -25.88 -1.90 29.14
CA ALA A 326 -26.66 -1.18 30.15
C ALA A 326 -28.13 -1.01 29.73
N LEU A 327 -28.38 -0.71 28.45
CA LEU A 327 -29.75 -0.61 27.92
C LEU A 327 -30.46 -1.95 27.88
N LEU A 328 -29.75 -3.00 27.46
CA LEU A 328 -30.25 -4.37 27.46
C LEU A 328 -30.63 -4.84 28.87
N ASN A 329 -29.81 -4.53 29.87
CA ASN A 329 -30.09 -4.88 31.27
C ASN A 329 -31.28 -4.09 31.84
N LYS A 330 -31.46 -2.82 31.45
CA LYS A 330 -32.66 -2.04 31.81
C LYS A 330 -33.92 -2.67 31.22
N LEU A 331 -33.86 -3.10 29.96
CA LEU A 331 -34.97 -3.79 29.31
C LEU A 331 -35.30 -5.12 30.00
N LEU A 332 -34.27 -5.92 30.35
CA LEU A 332 -34.49 -7.14 31.12
C LEU A 332 -35.13 -6.86 32.48
N ALA A 333 -34.67 -5.84 33.20
CA ALA A 333 -35.24 -5.45 34.49
C ALA A 333 -36.72 -5.04 34.38
N ASP A 334 -37.08 -4.28 33.33
CA ASP A 334 -38.48 -3.97 32.99
C ASP A 334 -39.30 -5.26 32.83
N ARG A 335 -38.85 -6.22 32.01
CA ARG A 335 -39.54 -7.50 31.80
C ARG A 335 -39.68 -8.32 33.08
N LEU A 336 -38.61 -8.44 33.87
CA LEU A 336 -38.61 -9.18 35.13
C LEU A 336 -39.51 -8.54 36.20
N SER A 337 -39.80 -7.24 36.11
CA SER A 337 -40.72 -6.57 37.04
C SER A 337 -42.15 -7.11 36.94
N TYR A 338 -42.62 -7.43 35.72
CA TYR A 338 -43.92 -8.07 35.49
C TYR A 338 -43.95 -9.47 36.12
N VAL A 339 -42.91 -10.27 35.89
CA VAL A 339 -42.80 -11.62 36.48
C VAL A 339 -42.78 -11.54 38.01
N THR A 340 -42.09 -10.56 38.57
CA THR A 340 -42.04 -10.30 40.00
C THR A 340 -43.43 -9.93 40.55
N ALA A 341 -44.19 -9.09 39.85
CA ALA A 341 -45.56 -8.75 40.23
C ALA A 341 -46.47 -10.00 40.24
N TRP A 342 -46.35 -10.87 39.23
CA TRP A 342 -47.11 -12.12 39.17
C TRP A 342 -46.74 -13.08 40.30
N THR A 343 -45.44 -13.28 40.57
CA THR A 343 -44.98 -14.11 41.68
C THR A 343 -45.45 -13.56 43.02
N ASN A 344 -45.42 -12.25 43.22
CA ASN A 344 -45.91 -11.59 44.44
C ASN A 344 -47.41 -11.76 44.63
N ALA A 345 -48.20 -11.81 43.54
CA ALA A 345 -49.65 -12.01 43.62
C ALA A 345 -50.04 -13.36 44.26
N ILE A 346 -49.19 -14.38 44.12
CA ILE A 346 -49.41 -15.74 44.65
C ILE A 346 -48.49 -16.09 45.83
N SER A 347 -47.68 -15.15 46.30
CA SER A 347 -46.74 -15.39 47.41
C SER A 347 -47.49 -15.77 48.70
N GLY A 348 -47.18 -16.94 49.25
CA GLY A 348 -47.84 -17.49 50.43
C GLY A 348 -49.26 -18.05 50.20
N VAL A 349 -49.73 -18.07 48.95
CA VAL A 349 -51.04 -18.62 48.57
C VAL A 349 -50.88 -20.08 48.16
N THR A 350 -51.74 -20.95 48.67
CA THR A 350 -51.78 -22.39 48.35
C THR A 350 -53.19 -22.80 47.95
N SER A 351 -53.36 -24.00 47.37
CA SER A 351 -54.69 -24.56 47.07
C SER A 351 -55.61 -24.63 48.30
N ASN A 352 -55.05 -24.64 49.53
CA ASN A 352 -55.79 -24.76 50.79
C ASN A 352 -55.99 -23.41 51.52
N SER A 353 -55.41 -22.31 51.03
CA SER A 353 -55.60 -20.97 51.62
C SER A 353 -57.08 -20.57 51.58
N ALA A 354 -57.55 -19.67 52.46
CA ALA A 354 -58.97 -19.27 52.47
C ALA A 354 -59.47 -18.78 51.09
N ALA A 355 -60.72 -19.07 50.74
CA ALA A 355 -61.29 -18.73 49.42
C ALA A 355 -61.21 -17.23 49.09
N SER A 356 -61.35 -16.35 50.08
CA SER A 356 -61.17 -14.90 49.92
C SER A 356 -59.73 -14.53 49.52
N VAL A 357 -58.73 -15.21 50.08
CA VAL A 357 -57.31 -15.01 49.75
C VAL A 357 -57.03 -15.50 48.33
N ARG A 358 -57.51 -16.69 47.96
CA ARG A 358 -57.33 -17.22 46.59
C ARG A 358 -58.02 -16.34 45.54
N LYS A 359 -59.25 -15.87 45.80
CA LYS A 359 -59.95 -14.92 44.91
C LYS A 359 -59.18 -13.62 44.73
N THR A 360 -58.61 -13.09 45.81
CA THR A 360 -57.78 -11.87 45.76
C THR A 360 -56.52 -12.10 44.93
N ALA A 361 -55.85 -13.25 45.10
CA ALA A 361 -54.69 -13.62 44.30
C ALA A 361 -55.03 -13.76 42.82
N THR A 362 -56.14 -14.43 42.47
CA THR A 362 -56.63 -14.52 41.09
C THR A 362 -56.91 -13.14 40.50
N LEU A 363 -57.55 -12.24 41.27
CA LEU A 363 -57.82 -10.88 40.80
C LEU A 363 -56.52 -10.14 40.48
N LYS A 364 -55.53 -10.20 41.39
CA LYS A 364 -54.19 -9.63 41.19
C LYS A 364 -53.49 -10.23 39.97
N LEU A 365 -53.52 -11.55 39.81
CA LEU A 365 -52.96 -12.21 38.63
C LEU A 365 -53.60 -11.69 37.35
N LEU A 366 -54.92 -11.59 37.30
CA LEU A 366 -55.63 -11.13 36.11
C LEU A 366 -55.41 -9.63 35.82
N THR A 367 -55.16 -8.79 36.83
CA THR A 367 -54.84 -7.37 36.64
C THR A 367 -53.37 -7.14 36.26
N GLU A 368 -52.46 -7.94 36.80
CA GLU A 368 -51.02 -7.82 36.55
C GLU A 368 -50.57 -8.58 35.30
N THR A 369 -51.34 -9.59 34.85
CA THR A 369 -51.06 -10.30 33.61
C THR A 369 -51.44 -9.39 32.44
N PRO A 370 -50.49 -9.04 31.55
CA PRO A 370 -50.78 -8.23 30.39
C PRO A 370 -51.87 -8.91 29.58
N SER A 371 -53.02 -8.25 29.42
CA SER A 371 -53.99 -8.68 28.41
C SER A 371 -53.35 -8.48 27.03
N GLY A 372 -53.76 -9.26 26.01
CA GLY A 372 -53.29 -9.11 24.62
C GLY A 372 -53.58 -7.73 23.98
N ASN A 373 -54.15 -6.78 24.73
CA ASN A 373 -54.35 -5.38 24.37
C ASN A 373 -53.52 -4.37 25.21
N ILE A 374 -52.58 -4.81 26.07
CA ILE A 374 -51.59 -3.92 26.70
C ILE A 374 -50.40 -3.72 25.75
N ASP A 375 -50.74 -3.29 24.54
CA ASP A 375 -49.80 -2.93 23.50
C ASP A 375 -50.08 -1.52 22.94
N VAL A 376 -50.68 -0.65 23.78
CA VAL A 376 -50.78 0.77 23.46
C VAL A 376 -49.41 1.46 23.55
N HIS A 377 -48.44 0.87 24.25
CA HIS A 377 -47.10 1.44 24.43
C HIS A 377 -46.01 0.37 24.46
N GLN A 378 -45.70 -0.33 23.35
CA GLN A 378 -44.61 -1.31 23.21
C GLN A 378 -43.22 -0.79 23.66
N PRO A 379 -42.82 -0.85 24.96
CA PRO A 379 -41.58 -0.24 25.40
C PRO A 379 -40.41 -1.13 24.99
N ALA A 380 -40.60 -2.45 24.96
CA ALA A 380 -39.60 -3.41 24.53
C ALA A 380 -39.27 -3.33 23.04
N LEU A 381 -40.27 -3.13 22.17
CA LEU A 381 -40.03 -2.96 20.73
C LEU A 381 -39.27 -1.66 20.47
N ALA A 382 -39.75 -0.55 21.02
CA ALA A 382 -39.09 0.74 20.86
C ALA A 382 -37.67 0.72 21.44
N THR A 383 -37.47 0.04 22.58
CA THR A 383 -36.14 -0.07 23.22
C THR A 383 -35.20 -0.98 22.45
N SER A 384 -35.65 -2.11 21.89
CA SER A 384 -34.78 -3.02 21.12
C SER A 384 -34.30 -2.38 19.81
N TYR A 385 -35.20 -1.71 19.07
CA TYR A 385 -34.80 -0.90 17.91
C TYR A 385 -33.89 0.27 18.31
N SER A 386 -34.17 0.90 19.45
CA SER A 386 -33.29 1.96 19.98
C SER A 386 -31.90 1.45 20.33
N ILE A 387 -31.74 0.22 20.85
CA ILE A 387 -30.42 -0.37 21.13
C ILE A 387 -29.63 -0.51 19.83
N PHE A 388 -30.21 -1.10 18.79
CA PHE A 388 -29.51 -1.25 17.52
C PHE A 388 -29.22 0.10 16.84
N ALA A 389 -30.18 1.02 16.83
CA ALA A 389 -29.99 2.36 16.27
C ALA A 389 -28.88 3.13 17.01
N GLN A 390 -28.80 3.01 18.34
CA GLN A 390 -27.74 3.62 19.13
C GLN A 390 -26.39 2.96 18.90
N LEU A 391 -26.34 1.63 18.72
CA LEU A 391 -25.13 0.91 18.34
C LEU A 391 -24.54 1.47 17.04
N VAL A 392 -25.35 1.51 15.97
CA VAL A 392 -24.94 2.04 14.66
C VAL A 392 -24.55 3.51 14.76
N SER A 393 -25.34 4.34 15.44
CA SER A 393 -25.04 5.76 15.62
C SER A 393 -23.73 6.00 16.37
N ASN A 394 -23.48 5.23 17.43
CA ASN A 394 -22.25 5.33 18.20
C ASN A 394 -21.04 4.91 17.37
N PHE A 395 -21.13 3.80 16.63
CA PHE A 395 -20.04 3.37 15.77
C PHE A 395 -19.77 4.34 14.64
N ASN A 396 -20.79 4.85 13.95
CA ASN A 396 -20.62 5.90 12.93
C ASN A 396 -19.90 7.13 13.48
N SER A 397 -20.29 7.62 14.65
CA SER A 397 -19.62 8.75 15.30
C SER A 397 -18.14 8.44 15.60
N ARG A 398 -17.84 7.21 16.04
CA ARG A 398 -16.47 6.80 16.39
C ARG A 398 -15.61 6.59 15.14
N GLN A 399 -16.16 5.98 14.10
CA GLN A 399 -15.51 5.84 12.79
C GLN A 399 -15.16 7.20 12.17
N ASN A 400 -16.06 8.18 12.24
CA ASN A 400 -15.77 9.54 11.77
C ASN A 400 -14.56 10.17 12.47
N ARG A 401 -14.38 9.90 13.77
CA ARG A 401 -13.20 10.35 14.52
C ARG A 401 -11.91 9.65 14.06
N VAL A 402 -11.99 8.35 13.75
CA VAL A 402 -10.86 7.60 13.16
C VAL A 402 -10.47 8.21 11.82
N ILE A 403 -11.44 8.41 10.92
CA ILE A 403 -11.21 8.99 9.58
C ILE A 403 -10.59 10.39 9.69
N MET A 404 -11.11 11.23 10.59
CA MET A 404 -10.54 12.56 10.84
C MET A 404 -9.09 12.48 11.34
N CYS A 405 -8.81 11.60 12.30
CA CYS A 405 -7.45 11.36 12.82
C CYS A 405 -6.49 10.91 11.71
N LEU A 406 -6.91 9.98 10.85
CA LEU A 406 -6.13 9.49 9.73
C LEU A 406 -5.90 10.58 8.68
N THR A 407 -6.91 11.38 8.39
CA THR A 407 -6.83 12.50 7.45
C THR A 407 -5.80 13.52 7.93
N LEU A 408 -5.85 13.93 9.19
CA LEU A 408 -4.89 14.89 9.75
C LEU A 408 -3.45 14.37 9.69
N LYS A 409 -3.22 13.13 10.14
CA LYS A 409 -1.89 12.49 10.03
C LYS A 409 -1.42 12.36 8.58
N GLY A 410 -2.33 12.02 7.67
CA GLY A 410 -2.02 11.90 6.24
C GLY A 410 -1.65 13.22 5.59
N VAL A 411 -2.33 14.31 5.96
CA VAL A 411 -2.01 15.67 5.51
C VAL A 411 -0.62 16.08 6.00
N ASP A 412 -0.30 15.87 7.27
CA ASP A 412 1.00 16.21 7.84
C ASP A 412 2.16 15.48 7.13
N LEU A 413 1.98 14.17 6.90
CA LEU A 413 2.99 13.36 6.21
C LEU A 413 3.09 13.70 4.72
N SER A 414 1.99 14.03 4.06
CA SER A 414 2.00 14.47 2.67
C SER A 414 2.69 15.84 2.51
N ALA A 415 2.45 16.77 3.45
CA ALA A 415 3.12 18.07 3.47
C ALA A 415 4.64 17.91 3.66
N MET A 416 5.06 16.97 4.51
CA MET A 416 6.47 16.61 4.69
C MET A 416 7.10 16.10 3.40
N VAL A 417 6.42 15.20 2.66
CA VAL A 417 6.89 14.70 1.36
C VAL A 417 7.10 15.84 0.37
N ILE A 418 6.12 16.75 0.25
CA ILE A 418 6.19 17.91 -0.65
C ILE A 418 7.36 18.84 -0.25
N SER A 419 7.48 19.14 1.05
CA SER A 419 8.55 20.00 1.56
C SER A 419 9.93 19.42 1.30
N ALA A 420 10.12 18.13 1.56
CA ALA A 420 11.38 17.44 1.29
C ALA A 420 11.71 17.39 -0.20
N SER A 421 10.71 17.16 -1.06
CA SER A 421 10.86 17.22 -2.51
C SER A 421 11.34 18.59 -2.98
N ASN A 422 10.66 19.66 -2.56
CA ASN A 422 11.03 21.03 -2.91
C ASN A 422 12.43 21.39 -2.38
N GLY A 423 12.77 20.98 -1.16
CA GLY A 423 14.10 21.17 -0.58
C GLY A 423 15.19 20.46 -1.38
N TYR A 424 14.96 19.21 -1.78
CA TYR A 424 15.87 18.44 -2.62
C TYR A 424 16.08 19.12 -3.99
N PHE A 425 14.99 19.45 -4.69
CA PHE A 425 15.08 20.07 -6.03
C PHE A 425 15.66 21.49 -5.98
N GLY A 426 15.42 22.24 -4.90
CA GLY A 426 16.09 23.51 -4.66
C GLY A 426 17.59 23.35 -4.40
N CYS A 427 17.96 22.34 -3.62
CA CYS A 427 19.36 22.01 -3.32
C CYS A 427 20.14 21.68 -4.59
N ILE A 428 19.66 20.77 -5.43
CA ILE A 428 20.39 20.35 -6.64
C ILE A 428 20.46 21.44 -7.72
N ARG A 429 19.55 22.44 -7.72
CA ARG A 429 19.61 23.60 -8.62
C ARG A 429 20.66 24.64 -8.21
N GLY A 430 21.12 24.59 -6.96
CA GLY A 430 22.19 25.43 -6.45
C GLY A 430 23.59 24.88 -6.71
N TYR A 431 23.70 23.73 -7.39
CA TYR A 431 24.95 23.09 -7.80
C TYR A 431 25.19 23.23 -9.30
#